data_AF-A0A523AMX2-F1
#
_entry.id   AF-A0A523AMX2-F1
#
_cell.length_a   1.000
_cell.length_b   1.000
_cell.length_c   1.000
_cell.angle_alpha   90.00
_cell.angle_beta   90.00
_cell.angle_gamma   90.00
#
_symmetry.space_group_name_H-M   'P 1'
#
loop_
_entity.id
_entity.type
_entity.pdbx_description
1 polymer ?
#
loop_
_entity_poly.entity_id
_entity_poly.type
_entity_poly.pdbx_seq_one_letter_code
_entity_poly.pdbx_strand_id
1 'polypeptide(L)'
;MREEVLGSLLWLLILGGWVVGVCCGYWMGRDLSHELSLATGVPPPSQLERWWEPLLFFSLTPLSCYLLSQLFFGGAAPLLLFLRGTHDGGVLMRSLEASLSGFSFPNLPLQDLLSSLFLLLILSVNLPLCLWASHLGASRALYVRRRILGRAVRAGEGTSHLSSLFLLLSLSLVAGLLASFLFGHM
;
A
#
# COMPACT_ATOMS: atom_id res chain seq x y z
N MET A 1 13.20 2.63 -25.57
CA MET A 1 14.44 2.62 -24.76
C MET A 1 14.46 3.64 -23.63
N ARG A 2 14.70 4.96 -23.84
CA ARG A 2 14.87 5.91 -22.71
C ARG A 2 13.65 6.01 -21.78
N GLU A 3 12.45 5.82 -22.31
CA GLU A 3 11.20 5.90 -21.53
C GLU A 3 10.89 4.62 -20.75
N GLU A 4 11.16 3.45 -21.33
CA GLU A 4 11.06 2.17 -20.63
C GLU A 4 12.06 2.12 -19.47
N VAL A 5 13.28 2.64 -19.67
CA VAL A 5 14.28 2.76 -18.61
C VAL A 5 13.79 3.67 -17.49
N LEU A 6 13.14 4.80 -17.81
CA LEU A 6 12.61 5.70 -16.80
C LEU A 6 11.47 5.05 -15.99
N GLY A 7 10.58 4.30 -16.66
CA GLY A 7 9.51 3.54 -15.99
C GLY A 7 10.09 2.48 -15.04
N SER A 8 11.06 1.69 -15.50
CA SER A 8 11.72 0.67 -14.68
C SER A 8 12.48 1.28 -13.49
N LEU A 9 13.19 2.39 -13.69
CA LEU A 9 13.87 3.10 -12.60
C LEU A 9 12.87 3.63 -11.57
N LEU A 10 11.74 4.16 -12.01
CA LEU A 10 10.70 4.64 -11.12
C LEU A 10 10.07 3.49 -10.32
N TRP A 11 9.79 2.35 -10.95
CA TRP A 11 9.32 1.16 -10.25
C TRP A 11 10.33 0.66 -9.22
N LEU A 12 11.62 0.63 -9.57
CA LEU A 12 12.70 0.23 -8.67
C LEU A 12 12.82 1.19 -7.48
N LEU A 13 12.66 2.50 -7.69
CA LEU A 13 12.65 3.50 -6.60
C LEU A 13 11.44 3.32 -5.67
N ILE A 14 10.26 3.01 -6.21
CA ILE A 14 9.05 2.77 -5.41
C ILE A 14 9.23 1.52 -4.55
N LEU A 15 9.65 0.41 -5.17
CA LEU A 15 9.91 -0.84 -4.47
C LEU A 15 11.04 -0.69 -3.45
N GLY A 16 12.13 -0.05 -3.84
CA GLY A 16 13.28 0.24 -2.99
C GLY A 16 12.89 1.13 -1.80
N GLY A 17 12.04 2.13 -2.03
CA GLY A 17 11.48 2.96 -0.96
C GLY A 17 10.77 2.13 0.09
N TRP A 18 9.88 1.22 -0.33
CA TRP A 18 9.20 0.30 0.58
C TRP A 18 10.19 -0.62 1.32
N VAL A 19 11.12 -1.28 0.62
CA VAL A 19 12.10 -2.18 1.24
C VAL A 19 12.93 -1.46 2.30
N VAL A 20 13.46 -0.28 1.96
CA VAL A 20 14.24 0.54 2.91
C VAL A 20 13.37 0.97 4.09
N GLY A 21 12.11 1.34 3.83
CA GLY A 21 11.14 1.66 4.86
C GLY A 21 10.93 0.49 5.83
N VAL A 22 10.72 -0.72 5.33
CA VAL A 22 10.58 -1.94 6.14
C VAL A 22 11.81 -2.17 7.01
N CYS A 23 13.01 -2.09 6.43
CA CYS A 23 14.25 -2.23 7.20
C CYS A 23 14.36 -1.16 8.29
N CYS A 24 14.07 0.11 7.98
CA CYS A 24 14.09 1.18 8.96
C CYS A 24 13.05 0.95 10.08
N GLY A 25 11.80 0.65 9.75
CA GLY A 25 10.74 0.43 10.74
C GLY A 25 11.00 -0.79 11.63
N TYR A 26 11.53 -1.86 11.05
CA TYR A 26 11.80 -3.10 11.75
C TYR A 26 13.03 -3.01 12.67
N TRP A 27 14.07 -2.24 12.31
CA TRP A 27 15.33 -2.19 13.07
C TRP A 27 15.53 -0.91 13.90
N MET A 28 15.02 0.26 13.47
CA MET A 28 15.31 1.56 14.13
C MET A 28 14.28 1.99 15.19
N GLY A 29 13.27 1.18 15.49
CA GLY A 29 12.42 1.35 16.68
C GLY A 29 11.02 1.94 16.44
N ARG A 30 10.18 1.88 17.48
CA ARG A 30 8.72 2.11 17.41
C ARG A 30 8.32 3.57 17.23
N ASP A 31 9.07 4.53 17.78
CA ASP A 31 8.64 5.94 17.85
C ASP A 31 8.50 6.56 16.46
N LEU A 32 9.50 6.35 15.59
CA LEU A 32 9.50 6.81 14.21
C LEU A 32 8.42 6.11 13.38
N SER A 33 8.17 4.82 13.64
CA SER A 33 7.10 4.08 12.97
C SER A 33 5.70 4.50 13.42
N HIS A 34 5.52 4.89 14.69
CA HIS A 34 4.22 5.26 15.25
C HIS A 34 3.73 6.60 14.71
N GLU A 35 4.58 7.63 14.67
CA GLU A 35 4.19 8.93 14.11
C GLU A 35 3.91 8.86 12.60
N LEU A 36 4.71 8.08 11.86
CA LEU A 36 4.51 7.90 10.42
C LEU A 36 3.35 6.94 10.09
N SER A 37 2.98 6.05 11.03
CA SER A 37 1.84 5.14 10.87
C SER A 37 0.52 5.87 10.68
N LEU A 38 0.34 7.00 11.37
CA LEU A 38 -0.88 7.80 11.33
C LEU A 38 -1.16 8.33 9.92
N ALA A 39 -0.12 8.55 9.11
CA ALA A 39 -0.26 9.16 7.80
C ALA A 39 -0.55 8.14 6.67
N THR A 40 -0.11 6.88 6.80
CA THR A 40 -0.08 5.93 5.66
C THR A 40 -0.41 4.47 6.00
N GLY A 41 -0.61 4.14 7.28
CA GLY A 41 -0.88 2.79 7.75
C GLY A 41 -2.34 2.34 7.54
N VAL A 42 -2.52 1.03 7.34
CA VAL A 42 -3.80 0.37 7.60
C VAL A 42 -3.71 -0.10 9.05
N PRO A 43 -4.63 0.32 9.94
CA PRO A 43 -4.55 -0.05 11.34
C PRO A 43 -4.65 -1.58 11.51
N PRO A 44 -3.99 -2.14 12.54
CA PRO A 44 -4.14 -3.54 12.91
C PRO A 44 -5.59 -3.86 13.30
N PRO A 45 -6.00 -5.13 13.27
CA PRO A 45 -7.39 -5.51 13.50
C PRO A 45 -7.87 -5.13 14.91
N SER A 46 -6.97 -5.08 15.90
CA SER A 46 -7.28 -4.64 17.26
C SER A 46 -7.70 -3.17 17.39
N GLN A 47 -7.48 -2.36 16.35
CA GLN A 47 -7.85 -0.94 16.31
C GLN A 47 -9.05 -0.67 15.42
N LEU A 48 -9.62 -1.71 14.79
CA LEU A 48 -10.79 -1.59 13.94
C LEU A 48 -12.04 -1.86 14.79
N GLU A 49 -12.84 -0.83 15.04
CA GLU A 49 -14.03 -0.95 15.90
C GLU A 49 -15.29 -1.34 15.12
N ARG A 50 -15.27 -1.13 13.79
CA ARG A 50 -16.45 -1.28 12.94
C ARG A 50 -16.15 -2.20 11.76
N TRP A 51 -17.12 -3.07 11.47
CA TRP A 51 -17.04 -4.07 10.39
C TRP A 51 -16.75 -3.50 8.99
N TRP A 52 -17.12 -2.24 8.73
CA TRP A 52 -16.92 -1.58 7.43
C TRP A 52 -15.57 -0.86 7.30
N GLU A 53 -14.82 -0.68 8.38
CA GLU A 53 -13.54 0.05 8.34
C GLU A 53 -12.50 -0.61 7.41
N PRO A 54 -12.36 -1.95 7.36
CA PRO A 54 -11.50 -2.61 6.38
C PRO A 54 -11.80 -2.19 4.93
N LEU A 55 -13.08 -2.07 4.56
CA LEU A 55 -13.49 -1.64 3.22
C LEU A 55 -12.92 -0.26 2.86
N LEU A 56 -13.02 0.70 3.79
CA LEU A 56 -12.48 2.04 3.57
C LEU A 56 -10.96 2.01 3.50
N PHE A 57 -10.29 1.34 4.43
CA PHE A 57 -8.83 1.30 4.44
C PHE A 57 -8.26 0.63 3.19
N PHE A 58 -8.82 -0.50 2.77
CA PHE A 58 -8.36 -1.21 1.58
C PHE A 58 -8.58 -0.42 0.29
N SER A 59 -9.57 0.48 0.25
CA SER A 59 -9.90 1.30 -0.92
C SER A 59 -9.17 2.65 -0.93
N LEU A 60 -9.13 3.32 0.21
CA LEU A 60 -8.57 4.67 0.34
C LEU A 60 -7.05 4.66 0.37
N THR A 61 -6.39 3.61 0.88
CA THR A 61 -4.92 3.56 0.93
C THR A 61 -4.27 3.44 -0.45
N PRO A 62 -4.73 2.58 -1.39
CA PRO A 62 -4.21 2.61 -2.75
C PRO A 62 -4.61 3.90 -3.47
N LEU A 63 -5.83 4.40 -3.25
CA LEU A 63 -6.29 5.65 -3.87
C LEU A 63 -5.45 6.86 -3.44
N SER A 64 -5.10 6.98 -2.16
CA SER A 64 -4.24 8.05 -1.67
C SER A 64 -2.82 7.93 -2.23
N CYS A 65 -2.28 6.70 -2.28
CA CYS A 65 -0.99 6.41 -2.94
C CYS A 65 -0.99 6.89 -4.39
N TYR A 66 -2.05 6.57 -5.15
CA TYR A 66 -2.22 7.03 -6.53
C TYR A 66 -2.30 8.56 -6.63
N LEU A 67 -3.19 9.20 -5.85
CA LEU A 67 -3.45 10.63 -5.94
C LEU A 67 -2.23 11.47 -5.55
N LEU A 68 -1.58 11.12 -4.45
CA LEU A 68 -0.40 11.84 -3.96
C LEU A 68 0.79 11.64 -4.89
N SER A 69 1.00 10.42 -5.40
CA SER A 69 2.02 10.17 -6.43
C SER A 69 1.75 10.97 -7.70
N GLN A 70 0.49 11.14 -8.08
CA GLN A 70 0.12 11.97 -9.22
C GLN A 70 0.34 13.46 -8.95
N LEU A 71 -0.08 13.96 -7.78
CA LEU A 71 -0.07 15.39 -7.43
C LEU A 71 1.35 15.93 -7.28
N PHE A 72 2.26 15.12 -6.73
CA PHE A 72 3.67 15.50 -6.54
C PHE A 72 4.59 15.01 -7.67
N PHE A 73 4.07 14.94 -8.90
CA PHE A 73 4.85 14.63 -10.10
C PHE A 73 5.66 13.33 -10.04
N GLY A 74 5.16 12.32 -9.33
CA GLY A 74 5.81 11.03 -9.11
C GLY A 74 6.88 11.00 -8.02
N GLY A 75 7.33 12.16 -7.54
CA GLY A 75 8.36 12.26 -6.49
C GLY A 75 7.88 11.76 -5.12
N ALA A 76 6.57 11.86 -4.85
CA ALA A 76 5.99 11.33 -3.61
C ALA A 76 5.89 9.80 -3.59
N ALA A 77 5.94 9.11 -4.74
CA ALA A 77 5.71 7.66 -4.78
C ALA A 77 6.73 6.87 -3.93
N PRO A 78 8.06 7.07 -4.07
CA PRO A 78 9.04 6.39 -3.23
C PRO A 78 8.94 6.79 -1.75
N LEU A 79 8.63 8.05 -1.47
CA LEU A 79 8.49 8.56 -0.10
C LEU A 79 7.28 7.93 0.61
N LEU A 80 6.12 7.90 -0.05
CA LEU A 80 4.91 7.28 0.50
C LEU A 80 5.11 5.79 0.76
N LEU A 81 5.79 5.11 -0.14
CA LEU A 81 6.09 3.69 0.04
C LEU A 81 7.14 3.46 1.12
N PHE A 82 8.10 4.37 1.30
CA PHE A 82 8.99 4.37 2.44
C PHE A 82 8.24 4.53 3.76
N LEU A 83 7.35 5.53 3.87
CA LEU A 83 6.50 5.73 5.04
C LEU A 83 5.59 4.54 5.32
N ARG A 84 5.04 3.94 4.26
CA ARG A 84 4.26 2.72 4.36
C ARG A 84 5.11 1.54 4.84
N GLY A 85 6.32 1.41 4.30
CA GLY A 85 7.27 0.37 4.68
C GLY A 85 7.68 0.47 6.15
N THR A 86 7.92 1.68 6.66
CA THR A 86 8.24 1.86 8.09
C THR A 86 7.09 1.41 8.99
N HIS A 87 5.84 1.65 8.59
CA HIS A 87 4.68 1.11 9.27
C HIS A 87 4.58 -0.43 9.17
N ASP A 88 4.70 -0.97 7.95
CA ASP A 88 4.57 -2.40 7.71
C ASP A 88 5.63 -3.19 8.50
N GLY A 89 6.88 -2.73 8.50
CA GLY A 89 7.97 -3.37 9.26
C GLY A 89 7.86 -3.15 10.77
N GLY A 90 7.57 -1.92 11.21
CA GLY A 90 7.58 -1.55 12.63
C GLY A 90 6.37 -2.04 13.42
N VAL A 91 5.20 -2.12 12.77
CA VAL A 91 3.90 -2.46 13.37
C VAL A 91 3.39 -3.80 12.88
N LEU A 92 3.14 -3.96 11.57
CA LEU A 92 2.44 -5.15 11.05
C LEU A 92 3.27 -6.43 11.15
N MET A 93 4.52 -6.40 10.69
CA MET A 93 5.42 -7.56 10.72
C MET A 93 5.72 -8.01 12.15
N ARG A 94 6.03 -7.06 13.05
CA ARG A 94 6.25 -7.37 14.46
C ARG A 94 4.98 -7.89 15.15
N SER A 95 3.81 -7.37 14.81
CA SER A 95 2.53 -7.88 15.33
C SER A 95 2.25 -9.30 14.84
N LEU A 96 2.59 -9.59 13.59
CA LEU A 96 2.47 -10.92 13.01
C LEU A 96 3.43 -11.90 13.69
N GLU A 97 4.70 -11.54 13.86
CA GLU A 97 5.69 -12.35 14.57
C GLU A 97 5.27 -12.63 16.02
N ALA A 98 4.79 -11.61 16.73
CA ALA A 98 4.28 -11.77 18.10
C ALA A 98 3.10 -12.76 18.14
N SER A 99 2.14 -12.62 17.22
CA SER A 99 0.97 -13.51 17.14
C SER A 99 1.39 -14.95 16.84
N LEU A 100 2.28 -15.15 15.85
CA LEU A 100 2.78 -16.46 15.47
C LEU A 100 3.62 -17.12 16.57
N SER A 101 4.41 -16.35 17.32
CA SER A 101 5.20 -16.85 18.45
C SER A 101 4.34 -17.29 19.64
N GLY A 102 3.13 -16.74 19.77
CA GLY A 102 2.15 -17.11 20.80
C GLY A 102 1.36 -18.38 20.49
N PHE A 103 1.48 -18.95 19.28
CA PHE A 103 0.75 -20.15 18.89
C PHE A 103 1.25 -21.37 19.66
N SER A 104 0.37 -21.96 20.46
CA SER A 104 0.63 -23.20 21.19
C SER A 104 -0.41 -24.25 20.80
N PHE A 105 0.02 -25.32 20.12
CA PHE A 105 -0.88 -26.43 19.78
C PHE A 105 -1.14 -27.30 21.03
N PRO A 106 -2.38 -27.74 21.27
CA PRO A 106 -3.57 -27.62 20.42
C PRO A 106 -4.42 -26.35 20.64
N ASN A 107 -4.09 -25.51 21.63
CA ASN A 107 -4.87 -24.32 21.99
C ASN A 107 -4.51 -23.11 21.12
N LEU A 108 -5.04 -23.10 19.90
CA LEU A 108 -4.98 -21.94 19.01
C LEU A 108 -6.21 -21.05 19.22
N PRO A 109 -6.08 -19.86 19.83
CA PRO A 109 -7.18 -18.92 19.90
C PRO A 109 -7.56 -18.44 18.50
N LEU A 110 -8.84 -18.57 18.14
CA LEU A 110 -9.38 -18.18 16.84
C LEU A 110 -9.08 -16.70 16.51
N GLN A 111 -9.05 -15.84 17.52
CA GLN A 111 -8.77 -14.41 17.38
C GLN A 111 -7.35 -14.14 16.88
N ASP A 112 -6.33 -14.83 17.40
CA ASP A 112 -4.94 -14.62 16.96
C ASP A 112 -4.71 -15.17 15.54
N LEU A 113 -5.40 -16.26 15.19
CA LEU A 113 -5.40 -16.82 13.84
C LEU A 113 -6.01 -15.84 12.83
N LEU A 114 -7.20 -15.31 13.11
CA LEU A 114 -7.86 -14.35 12.24
C LEU A 114 -7.08 -13.03 12.16
N SER A 115 -6.50 -12.56 13.27
CA SER A 115 -5.63 -11.38 13.28
C SER A 115 -4.41 -11.57 12.37
N SER A 116 -3.75 -12.72 12.46
CA SER A 116 -2.62 -13.07 11.59
C SER A 116 -3.03 -13.13 10.12
N LEU A 117 -4.20 -13.69 9.81
CA LEU A 117 -4.74 -13.72 8.45
C LEU A 117 -5.06 -12.33 7.91
N PHE A 118 -5.59 -11.43 8.74
CA PHE A 118 -5.85 -10.04 8.35
C PHE A 118 -4.55 -9.29 8.04
N LEU A 119 -3.52 -9.45 8.87
CA LEU A 119 -2.19 -8.87 8.62
C LEU A 119 -1.58 -9.41 7.31
N LEU A 120 -1.70 -10.72 7.07
CA LEU A 120 -1.28 -11.34 5.81
C LEU A 120 -2.05 -10.78 4.62
N LEU A 121 -3.35 -10.51 4.75
CA LEU A 121 -4.16 -9.92 3.69
C LEU A 121 -3.69 -8.49 3.36
N ILE A 122 -3.35 -7.69 4.37
CA ILE A 122 -2.78 -6.35 4.16
C ILE A 122 -1.47 -6.46 3.36
N LEU A 123 -0.55 -7.35 3.78
CA LEU A 123 0.77 -7.49 3.15
C LEU A 123 0.71 -8.13 1.76
N SER A 124 -0.22 -9.07 1.53
CA SER A 124 -0.29 -9.83 0.27
C SER A 124 -1.23 -9.22 -0.79
N VAL A 125 -2.20 -8.39 -0.38
CA VAL A 125 -3.18 -7.81 -1.29
C VAL A 125 -3.13 -6.28 -1.28
N ASN A 126 -3.29 -5.64 -0.12
CA ASN A 126 -3.33 -4.18 -0.05
C ASN A 126 -1.98 -3.54 -0.43
N LEU A 127 -0.87 -4.10 0.02
CA LEU A 127 0.47 -3.59 -0.32
C LEU A 127 0.76 -3.64 -1.83
N PRO A 128 0.58 -4.76 -2.55
CA PRO A 128 0.73 -4.78 -4.02
C PRO A 128 -0.17 -3.77 -4.73
N LEU A 129 -1.40 -3.57 -4.26
CA LEU A 129 -2.29 -2.54 -4.78
C LEU A 129 -1.72 -1.13 -4.56
N CYS A 130 -1.18 -0.83 -3.38
CA CYS A 130 -0.52 0.46 -3.08
C CYS A 130 0.73 0.69 -3.95
N LEU A 131 1.58 -0.33 -4.13
CA LEU A 131 2.75 -0.27 -5.01
C LEU A 131 2.33 0.04 -6.44
N TRP A 132 1.32 -0.67 -6.94
CA TRP A 132 0.78 -0.45 -8.27
C TRP A 132 0.14 0.93 -8.42
N ALA A 133 -0.62 1.37 -7.41
CA ALA A 133 -1.25 2.68 -7.36
C ALA A 133 -0.23 3.81 -7.49
N SER A 134 0.84 3.75 -6.69
CA SER A 134 1.91 4.75 -6.70
C SER A 134 2.61 4.83 -8.06
N HIS A 135 2.86 3.68 -8.70
CA HIS A 135 3.43 3.66 -10.04
C HIS A 135 2.49 4.21 -11.11
N LEU A 136 1.20 3.86 -11.07
CA LEU A 136 0.20 4.43 -11.99
C LEU A 136 0.09 5.94 -11.81
N GLY A 137 0.04 6.42 -10.57
CA GLY A 137 -0.01 7.85 -10.24
C GLY A 137 1.21 8.59 -10.76
N ALA A 138 2.41 8.08 -10.48
CA ALA A 138 3.67 8.66 -10.96
C ALA A 138 3.80 8.64 -12.49
N SER A 139 3.42 7.54 -13.14
CA SER A 139 3.41 7.41 -14.60
C SER A 139 2.49 8.44 -15.25
N ARG A 140 1.27 8.59 -14.69
CA ARG A 140 0.32 9.61 -15.16
C ARG A 140 0.85 11.03 -14.92
N ALA A 141 1.53 11.27 -13.80
CA ALA A 141 2.12 12.58 -13.52
C ALA A 141 3.20 12.95 -14.55
N LEU A 142 4.05 11.99 -14.93
CA LEU A 142 5.06 12.16 -15.98
C LEU A 142 4.40 12.43 -17.34
N TYR A 143 3.35 11.69 -17.68
CA TYR A 143 2.55 11.93 -18.89
C TYR A 143 1.99 13.36 -18.92
N VAL A 144 1.31 13.79 -17.84
CA VAL A 144 0.72 15.13 -17.74
C VAL A 144 1.80 16.21 -17.84
N ARG A 145 2.92 16.03 -17.15
CA ARG A 145 4.07 16.95 -17.22
C ARG A 145 4.59 17.10 -18.65
N ARG A 146 4.72 16.00 -19.40
CA ARG A 146 5.17 16.04 -20.81
C ARG A 146 4.18 16.80 -21.69
N ARG A 147 2.88 16.61 -21.49
CA ARG A 147 1.82 17.35 -22.19
C ARG A 147 1.91 18.85 -21.92
N ILE A 148 2.09 19.26 -20.66
CA ILE A 148 2.25 20.67 -20.28
C ILE A 148 3.50 21.28 -20.92
N LEU A 149 4.60 20.51 -21.01
CA LEU A 149 5.84 20.94 -21.65
C LEU A 149 5.82 20.87 -23.19
N GLY A 150 4.67 20.56 -23.81
CA GLY A 150 4.52 20.50 -25.27
C GLY A 150 5.33 19.39 -25.93
N ARG A 151 5.79 18.38 -25.18
CA ARG A 151 6.55 17.26 -25.75
C ARG A 151 5.60 16.29 -26.46
N ALA A 152 6.08 15.65 -27.51
CA ALA A 152 5.34 14.58 -28.18
C ALA A 152 5.05 13.45 -27.19
N VAL A 153 3.81 12.97 -27.19
CA VAL A 153 3.34 11.88 -26.33
C VAL A 153 2.65 10.85 -27.22
N ARG A 154 2.81 9.55 -26.93
CA ARG A 154 2.28 8.51 -27.81
C ARG A 154 0.75 8.50 -27.74
N ALA A 155 0.10 8.26 -28.88
CA ALA A 155 -1.34 8.11 -28.95
C ALA A 155 -1.78 6.90 -28.10
N GLY A 156 -2.78 7.08 -27.24
CA GLY A 156 -3.33 6.02 -26.37
C GLY A 156 -2.72 5.90 -24.97
N GLU A 157 -1.57 6.54 -24.67
CA GLU A 157 -0.98 6.49 -23.32
C GLU A 157 -1.91 7.12 -22.26
N GLY A 158 -2.66 8.17 -22.62
CA GLY A 158 -3.59 8.83 -21.70
C GLY A 158 -4.80 7.98 -21.31
N THR A 159 -5.30 7.11 -22.20
CA THR A 159 -6.52 6.31 -21.97
C THR A 159 -6.23 5.03 -21.21
N SER A 160 -5.05 4.42 -21.40
CA SER A 160 -4.63 3.21 -20.66
C SER A 160 -4.50 3.43 -19.15
N HIS A 161 -4.21 4.65 -18.71
CA HIS A 161 -4.10 4.96 -17.28
C HIS A 161 -5.46 5.04 -16.57
N LEU A 162 -6.52 5.46 -17.27
CA LEU A 162 -7.87 5.53 -16.69
C LEU A 162 -8.48 4.14 -16.49
N SER A 163 -8.34 3.24 -17.48
CA SER A 163 -8.78 1.85 -17.34
C SER A 163 -8.07 1.15 -16.18
N SER A 164 -6.76 1.41 -16.02
CA SER A 164 -5.96 0.84 -14.93
C SER A 164 -6.40 1.36 -13.56
N LEU A 165 -6.82 2.62 -13.46
CA LEU A 165 -7.37 3.18 -12.22
C LEU A 165 -8.71 2.55 -11.83
N PHE A 166 -9.63 2.35 -12.79
CA PHE A 166 -10.89 1.66 -12.48
C PHE A 166 -10.67 0.22 -12.03
N LEU A 167 -9.71 -0.48 -12.65
CA LEU A 167 -9.32 -1.82 -12.26
C LEU A 167 -8.69 -1.83 -10.85
N LEU A 168 -7.84 -0.86 -10.54
CA LEU A 168 -7.25 -0.71 -9.21
C LEU A 168 -8.33 -0.48 -8.15
N LEU A 169 -9.29 0.40 -8.41
CA LEU A 169 -10.41 0.67 -7.51
C LEU A 169 -11.31 -0.55 -7.32
N SER A 170 -11.62 -1.28 -8.40
CA SER A 170 -12.48 -2.47 -8.29
C SER A 170 -11.81 -3.57 -7.49
N LEU A 171 -10.51 -3.85 -7.71
CA LEU A 171 -9.76 -4.81 -6.90
C LEU A 171 -9.66 -4.38 -5.44
N SER A 172 -9.43 -3.10 -5.18
CA SER A 172 -9.33 -2.56 -3.83
C SER A 172 -10.67 -2.68 -3.07
N LEU A 173 -11.78 -2.39 -3.75
CA LEU A 173 -13.13 -2.57 -3.21
C LEU A 173 -13.45 -4.04 -2.94
N VAL A 174 -13.14 -4.95 -3.88
CA VAL A 174 -13.37 -6.39 -3.69
C VAL A 174 -12.55 -6.92 -2.53
N ALA A 175 -11.27 -6.56 -2.43
CA ALA A 175 -10.42 -6.94 -1.32
C ALA A 175 -10.94 -6.38 0.02
N GLY A 176 -11.37 -5.13 0.04
CA GLY A 176 -11.97 -4.50 1.21
C GLY A 176 -13.29 -5.14 1.63
N LEU A 177 -14.16 -5.50 0.69
CA LEU A 177 -15.40 -6.22 0.96
C LEU A 177 -15.14 -7.61 1.55
N LEU A 178 -14.18 -8.35 0.98
CA LEU A 178 -13.75 -9.64 1.52
C LEU A 178 -13.19 -9.48 2.94
N ALA A 179 -12.36 -8.47 3.17
CA ALA A 179 -11.81 -8.19 4.50
C ALA A 179 -12.92 -7.85 5.50
N SER A 180 -13.85 -6.96 5.14
CA SER A 180 -14.99 -6.61 5.98
C SER A 180 -15.91 -7.79 6.28
N PHE A 181 -16.14 -8.68 5.31
CA PHE A 181 -17.00 -9.85 5.52
C PHE A 181 -16.33 -10.91 6.41
N LEU A 182 -15.04 -11.16 6.19
CA LEU A 182 -14.30 -12.20 6.93
C LEU A 182 -13.91 -11.76 8.34
N PHE A 183 -13.62 -10.48 8.52
CA PHE A 183 -13.04 -9.96 9.77
C PHE A 183 -13.92 -8.92 10.47
N GLY A 184 -15.08 -8.56 9.91
CA GLY A 184 -15.96 -7.55 10.52
C GLY A 184 -16.65 -7.99 11.82
N HIS A 185 -16.47 -9.25 12.21
CA HIS A 185 -16.96 -9.82 13.47
C HIS A 185 -15.85 -10.07 14.50
N MET A 186 -14.60 -9.70 14.17
CA MET A 186 -13.49 -9.67 15.12
C MET A 186 -13.60 -8.47 16.07
#